data_AF-A0AAJ0C989-F1
#
_entry.id   AF-A0AAJ0C989-F1
#
_cell.length_a   1.000
_cell.length_b   1.000
_cell.length_c   1.000
_cell.angle_alpha   90.00
_cell.angle_beta   90.00
_cell.angle_gamma   90.00
#
_symmetry.space_group_name_H-M   'P 1'
#
loop_
_entity.id
_entity.type
_entity.pdbx_description
1 polymer ?
#
loop_
_entity_poly.entity_id
_entity_poly.type
_entity_poly.pdbx_seq_one_letter_code
_entity_poly.pdbx_strand_id
1 'polypeptide(L)'
;MPLHLLGKKSWNVYNAANIERVRRDEAAAAAREAAEEQRMQEDDAARRLAILRGEEPPPPPPPPPRPEPESSSRRPPEHIAGERPERRKRKRAGEDDTDFEMRVATEQQRTPAAAAAGGEALSRLLPGPAAGAAVSLVDERGHVALFAPPPLDERAERDGGKKREREREDQSQGGMRFSDAAGRGGAGLVVGGAGPWYAQAGGDGSALGAEAPSKDVWGNEDPRRRMREAARLDASDPLAMMKRGAAKVRELGKERSREAKERERELRQLRKEERRRERRRRREGRDRDDVDDLEGFSLDGPSPAV
;
A
#
# COMPACT_ATOMS: atom_id res chain seq x y z
N MET A 1 -5.59 18.55 -35.58
CA MET A 1 -6.69 18.50 -34.58
C MET A 1 -6.07 18.18 -33.21
N PRO A 2 -6.37 18.91 -32.12
CA PRO A 2 -5.73 18.68 -30.83
C PRO A 2 -6.15 17.33 -30.23
N LEU A 3 -5.17 16.45 -30.04
CA LEU A 3 -5.33 14.99 -29.79
C LEU A 3 -5.69 14.59 -28.36
N HIS A 4 -5.69 15.50 -27.39
CA HIS A 4 -5.86 15.13 -25.98
C HIS A 4 -7.08 15.78 -25.33
N LEU A 5 -8.19 15.04 -25.34
CA LEU A 5 -9.44 15.42 -24.66
C LEU A 5 -9.37 15.26 -23.14
N LEU A 6 -8.40 14.48 -22.64
CA LEU A 6 -8.29 14.13 -21.22
C LEU A 6 -7.99 15.35 -20.34
N GLY A 7 -7.23 16.33 -20.83
CA GLY A 7 -6.91 17.55 -20.08
C GLY A 7 -8.13 18.41 -19.73
N LYS A 8 -9.21 18.31 -20.49
CA LYS A 8 -10.45 19.09 -20.29
C LYS A 8 -11.46 18.40 -19.38
N LYS A 9 -11.21 17.15 -18.97
CA LYS A 9 -12.12 16.38 -18.13
C LYS A 9 -11.86 16.69 -16.66
N SER A 10 -12.93 16.91 -15.90
CA SER A 10 -12.89 17.25 -14.47
C SER A 10 -12.40 16.12 -13.57
N TRP A 11 -12.44 14.87 -14.02
CA TRP A 11 -11.95 13.70 -13.28
C TRP A 11 -10.49 13.36 -13.59
N ASN A 12 -9.85 14.05 -14.53
CA ASN A 12 -8.47 13.76 -14.89
C ASN A 12 -7.54 14.07 -13.70
N VAL A 13 -6.91 13.04 -13.15
CA VAL A 13 -6.01 13.13 -12.00
C VAL A 13 -4.85 14.08 -12.26
N TYR A 14 -4.39 14.18 -13.51
CA TYR A 14 -3.25 15.03 -13.89
C TYR A 14 -3.62 16.51 -14.06
N ASN A 15 -4.90 16.88 -13.91
CA ASN A 15 -5.27 18.29 -13.93
C ASN A 15 -4.77 18.98 -12.65
N ALA A 16 -4.11 20.13 -12.79
CA ALA A 16 -3.58 20.91 -11.67
C ALA A 16 -4.63 21.15 -10.57
N ALA A 17 -5.88 21.45 -10.97
CA ALA A 17 -6.98 21.67 -10.02
C ALA A 17 -7.32 20.43 -9.17
N ASN A 18 -7.13 19.22 -9.72
CA ASN A 18 -7.35 17.97 -8.98
C ASN A 18 -6.17 17.62 -8.09
N ILE A 19 -4.94 17.84 -8.59
CA ILE A 19 -3.72 17.67 -7.81
C ILE A 19 -3.74 18.59 -6.57
N GLU A 20 -4.19 19.84 -6.71
CA GLU A 20 -4.32 20.78 -5.60
C GLU A 20 -5.36 20.35 -4.56
N ARG A 21 -6.50 19.79 -4.99
CA ARG A 21 -7.51 19.23 -4.07
C ARG A 21 -6.94 18.08 -3.26
N VAL A 22 -6.30 17.12 -3.94
CA VAL A 22 -5.65 15.98 -3.27
C VAL A 22 -4.60 16.48 -2.29
N ARG A 23 -3.74 17.42 -2.71
CA ARG A 23 -2.73 18.01 -1.82
C ARG A 23 -3.32 18.72 -0.61
N ARG A 24 -4.46 19.40 -0.76
CA ARG A 24 -5.17 20.04 0.36
C ARG A 24 -5.74 19.01 1.33
N ASP A 25 -6.33 17.93 0.80
CA ASP A 25 -6.88 16.84 1.60
C ASP A 25 -5.77 16.08 2.33
N GLU A 26 -4.65 15.81 1.65
CA GLU A 26 -3.43 15.24 2.24
C GLU A 26 -2.85 16.15 3.32
N ALA A 27 -2.75 17.46 3.07
CA ALA A 27 -2.26 18.42 4.06
C ALA A 27 -3.20 18.51 5.28
N ALA A 28 -4.52 18.42 5.06
CA ALA A 28 -5.50 18.42 6.15
C ALA A 28 -5.44 17.12 6.96
N ALA A 29 -5.23 15.97 6.30
CA ALA A 29 -5.03 14.69 6.96
C ALA A 29 -3.73 14.69 7.78
N ALA A 30 -2.62 15.11 7.18
CA ALA A 30 -1.33 15.23 7.84
C ALA A 30 -1.37 16.21 9.04
N ALA A 31 -2.10 17.32 8.93
CA ALA A 31 -2.26 18.26 10.04
C ALA A 31 -3.03 17.65 11.23
N ARG A 32 -3.99 16.76 10.97
CA ARG A 32 -4.72 16.04 12.04
C ARG A 32 -3.81 15.02 12.73
N GLU A 33 -3.09 14.23 11.95
CA GLU A 33 -2.13 13.25 12.46
C GLU A 33 -1.03 13.93 13.30
N ALA A 34 -0.46 15.04 12.81
CA ALA A 34 0.54 15.79 13.56
C ALA A 34 0.00 16.37 14.90
N ALA A 35 -1.26 16.80 14.94
CA ALA A 35 -1.88 17.26 16.19
C ALA A 35 -2.11 16.11 17.18
N GLU A 36 -2.44 14.91 16.70
CA GLU A 36 -2.55 13.71 17.53
C GLU A 36 -1.18 13.25 18.05
N GLU A 37 -0.15 13.28 17.20
CA GLU A 37 1.23 13.00 17.60
C GLU A 37 1.73 13.98 18.66
N GLN A 38 1.43 15.28 18.53
CA GLN A 38 1.78 16.27 19.54
C GLN A 38 1.12 15.96 20.88
N ARG A 39 -0.17 15.57 20.90
CA ARG A 39 -0.85 15.16 22.13
C ARG A 39 -0.18 13.93 22.77
N MET A 40 0.16 12.92 21.97
CA MET A 40 0.87 11.75 22.48
C MET A 40 2.26 12.11 23.06
N GLN A 41 2.98 13.01 22.39
CA GLN A 41 4.28 13.51 22.88
C GLN A 41 4.14 14.31 24.17
N GLU A 42 3.11 15.15 24.29
CA GLU A 42 2.80 15.92 25.50
C GLU A 42 2.46 14.99 26.67
N ASP A 43 1.63 13.97 26.46
CA ASP A 43 1.30 12.97 27.47
C ASP A 43 2.55 12.22 27.94
N ASP A 44 3.41 11.82 27.02
CA ASP A 44 4.66 11.14 27.33
C ASP A 44 5.67 12.06 28.03
N ALA A 45 5.73 13.33 27.62
CA ALA A 45 6.54 14.34 28.29
C ALA A 45 6.03 14.60 29.72
N ALA A 46 4.71 14.72 29.91
CA ALA A 46 4.07 14.88 31.21
C ALA A 46 4.36 13.67 32.12
N ARG A 47 4.27 12.44 31.59
CA ARG A 47 4.68 11.22 32.30
C ARG A 47 6.14 11.28 32.74
N ARG A 48 7.05 11.68 31.84
CA ARG A 48 8.48 11.82 32.16
C ARG A 48 8.71 12.89 33.24
N LEU A 49 8.01 14.01 33.19
CA LEU A 49 8.08 15.07 34.20
C LEU A 49 7.55 14.61 35.56
N ALA A 50 6.45 13.84 35.60
CA ALA A 50 5.90 13.29 36.84
C ALA A 50 6.89 12.33 37.53
N ILE A 51 7.51 11.43 36.76
CA ILE A 51 8.56 10.53 37.26
C ILE A 51 9.74 11.33 37.84
N LEU A 52 10.18 12.38 37.14
CA LEU A 52 11.25 13.25 37.62
C LEU A 52 10.87 14.03 38.88
N ARG A 53 9.59 14.36 39.05
CA ARG A 53 9.04 15.04 40.25
C ARG A 53 8.80 14.06 41.41
N GLY A 54 8.87 12.75 41.19
CA GLY A 54 8.55 11.73 42.18
C GLY A 54 7.05 11.58 42.45
N GLU A 55 6.20 12.11 41.55
CA GLU A 55 4.76 11.94 41.57
C GLU A 55 4.37 10.67 40.79
N GLU A 56 3.24 10.05 41.14
CA GLU A 56 2.73 8.88 40.41
C GLU A 56 2.35 9.29 38.97
N PRO A 57 2.90 8.65 37.93
CA PRO A 57 2.64 9.06 36.55
C PRO A 57 1.18 8.80 36.16
N PRO A 58 0.56 9.70 35.39
CA PRO A 58 -0.82 9.51 34.94
C PRO A 58 -0.94 8.23 34.09
N PRO A 59 -2.06 7.49 34.23
CA PRO A 59 -2.27 6.24 33.51
C PRO A 59 -2.17 6.43 31.99
N PRO A 60 -1.73 5.41 31.24
CA PRO A 60 -1.60 5.49 29.78
C PRO A 60 -2.95 5.84 29.14
N PRO A 61 -2.96 6.65 28.05
CA PRO A 61 -4.20 6.92 27.33
C PRO A 61 -4.82 5.60 26.88
N PRO A 62 -6.15 5.46 26.94
CA PRO A 62 -6.82 4.28 26.42
C PRO A 62 -6.48 4.13 24.93
N PRO A 63 -6.36 2.89 24.42
CA PRO A 63 -6.10 2.67 23.00
C PRO A 63 -7.14 3.41 22.17
N PRO A 64 -6.75 4.01 21.03
CA PRO A 64 -7.71 4.67 20.16
C PRO A 64 -8.84 3.68 19.87
N PRO A 65 -10.11 4.13 19.89
CA PRO A 65 -11.23 3.28 19.52
C PRO A 65 -10.88 2.69 18.17
N ARG A 66 -10.91 1.34 18.06
CA ARG A 66 -10.75 0.69 16.77
C ARG A 66 -11.74 1.37 15.83
N PRO A 67 -11.35 1.71 14.59
CA PRO A 67 -12.32 2.19 13.64
C PRO A 67 -13.38 1.08 13.53
N GLU A 68 -14.52 1.29 14.19
CA GLU A 68 -15.76 0.59 13.89
C GLU A 68 -15.83 0.61 12.36
N PRO A 69 -16.07 -0.54 11.70
CA PRO A 69 -16.14 -0.55 10.25
C PRO A 69 -17.11 0.55 9.89
N GLU A 70 -16.62 1.62 9.28
CA GLU A 70 -17.45 2.73 8.90
C GLU A 70 -18.47 2.11 7.97
N SER A 71 -19.67 1.84 8.50
CA SER A 71 -20.81 1.47 7.69
C SER A 71 -20.83 2.59 6.68
N SER A 72 -20.57 2.24 5.41
CA SER A 72 -20.28 3.20 4.37
C SER A 72 -21.53 4.09 4.24
N SER A 73 -21.59 5.13 5.05
CA SER A 73 -22.45 6.28 4.86
C SER A 73 -21.67 7.13 3.90
N ARG A 74 -21.46 6.55 2.70
CA ARG A 74 -21.26 7.31 1.48
C ARG A 74 -22.37 8.35 1.54
N ARG A 75 -21.99 9.61 1.72
CA ARG A 75 -22.88 10.72 1.39
C ARG A 75 -23.47 10.38 0.02
N PRO A 76 -24.81 10.35 -0.13
CA PRO A 76 -25.40 9.94 -1.39
C PRO A 76 -24.82 10.84 -2.48
N PRO A 77 -24.39 10.30 -3.63
CA PRO A 77 -24.09 11.14 -4.77
C PRO A 77 -25.36 11.95 -5.07
N GLU A 78 -25.21 13.25 -5.32
CA GLU A 78 -26.32 14.09 -5.73
C GLU A 78 -26.91 13.50 -7.02
N HIS A 79 -28.04 12.80 -6.86
CA HIS A 79 -28.73 12.15 -7.96
C HIS A 79 -29.47 13.22 -8.77
N ILE A 80 -29.22 13.14 -10.08
CA ILE A 80 -29.93 13.80 -11.16
C ILE A 80 -31.44 13.72 -10.93
N ALA A 81 -32.12 14.85 -11.13
CA ALA A 81 -33.55 15.02 -10.97
C ALA A 81 -34.35 13.91 -11.67
N GLY A 82 -35.18 13.17 -10.91
CA GLY A 82 -36.16 12.26 -11.53
C GLY A 82 -36.89 11.28 -10.63
N GLU A 83 -36.25 10.64 -9.65
CA GLU A 83 -36.86 9.50 -8.94
C GLU A 83 -36.70 9.64 -7.42
N ARG A 84 -37.83 9.79 -6.72
CA ARG A 84 -37.85 9.83 -5.25
C ARG A 84 -37.44 8.45 -4.72
N PRO A 85 -36.42 8.33 -3.84
CA PRO A 85 -36.11 7.06 -3.22
C PRO A 85 -37.28 6.64 -2.33
N GLU A 86 -37.84 5.47 -2.58
CA GLU A 86 -38.86 4.89 -1.72
C GLU A 86 -38.30 4.83 -0.29
N ARG A 87 -38.99 5.50 0.64
CA ARG A 87 -38.54 5.61 2.04
C ARG A 87 -38.47 4.20 2.61
N ARG A 88 -37.31 3.81 3.16
CA ARG A 88 -37.11 2.52 3.84
C ARG A 88 -38.27 2.27 4.81
N LYS A 89 -38.99 1.16 4.62
CA LYS A 89 -40.15 0.82 5.45
C LYS A 89 -39.69 0.52 6.87
N ARG A 90 -40.36 1.10 7.86
CA ARG A 90 -40.08 0.85 9.28
C ARG A 90 -40.82 -0.40 9.75
N LYS A 91 -40.30 -1.06 10.79
CA LYS A 91 -41.01 -2.13 11.51
C LYS A 91 -42.27 -1.56 12.16
N ARG A 92 -43.39 -2.28 12.13
CA ARG A 92 -44.59 -1.92 12.92
C ARG A 92 -44.40 -2.41 14.36
N ALA A 93 -45.10 -1.80 15.32
CA ALA A 93 -45.02 -2.22 16.72
C ALA A 93 -45.56 -3.65 16.87
N GLY A 94 -44.73 -4.57 17.37
CA GLY A 94 -45.08 -5.99 17.55
C GLY A 94 -44.84 -6.89 16.32
N GLU A 95 -44.19 -6.40 15.26
CA GLU A 95 -43.71 -7.26 14.16
C GLU A 95 -42.36 -7.89 14.54
N ASP A 96 -42.25 -9.23 14.44
CA ASP A 96 -40.97 -9.95 14.50
C ASP A 96 -40.14 -9.72 13.21
N ASP A 97 -38.83 -9.96 13.29
CA ASP A 97 -37.89 -9.67 12.20
C ASP A 97 -38.24 -10.44 10.91
N THR A 98 -38.71 -11.68 11.06
CA THR A 98 -39.17 -12.52 9.94
C THR A 98 -40.43 -11.97 9.29
N ASP A 99 -41.37 -11.47 10.09
CA ASP A 99 -42.65 -10.95 9.60
C ASP A 99 -42.46 -9.63 8.86
N PHE A 100 -41.54 -8.79 9.36
CA PHE A 100 -41.11 -7.58 8.66
C PHE A 100 -40.51 -7.90 7.28
N GLU A 101 -39.60 -8.89 7.21
CA GLU A 101 -38.97 -9.30 5.95
C GLU A 101 -39.99 -9.89 4.96
N MET A 102 -40.88 -10.76 5.43
CA MET A 102 -41.94 -11.36 4.60
C MET A 102 -42.90 -10.30 4.04
N ARG A 103 -43.25 -9.27 4.81
CA ARG A 103 -44.07 -8.15 4.33
C ARG A 103 -43.34 -7.32 3.27
N VAL A 104 -42.07 -6.99 3.50
CA VAL A 104 -41.28 -6.22 2.54
C VAL A 104 -41.08 -7.00 1.24
N ALA A 105 -40.79 -8.31 1.31
CA ALA A 105 -40.62 -9.17 0.15
C ALA A 105 -41.90 -9.34 -0.67
N THR A 106 -43.05 -9.58 -0.03
CA THR A 106 -44.35 -9.71 -0.72
C THR A 106 -44.79 -8.39 -1.37
N GLU A 107 -44.53 -7.25 -0.74
CA GLU A 107 -44.80 -5.94 -1.33
C GLU A 107 -43.87 -5.66 -2.52
N GLN A 108 -42.59 -6.04 -2.47
CA GLN A 108 -41.67 -5.93 -3.60
C GLN A 108 -42.12 -6.80 -4.78
N GLN A 109 -42.51 -8.05 -4.54
CA GLN A 109 -43.03 -8.95 -5.57
C GLN A 109 -44.34 -8.47 -6.20
N ARG A 110 -45.19 -7.77 -5.44
CA ARG A 110 -46.42 -7.15 -5.95
C ARG A 110 -46.18 -5.91 -6.81
N THR A 111 -44.99 -5.32 -6.79
CA THR A 111 -44.69 -4.20 -7.68
C THR A 111 -44.48 -4.68 -9.12
N PRO A 112 -45.03 -3.98 -10.13
CA PRO A 112 -44.90 -4.40 -11.53
C PRO A 112 -43.43 -4.40 -12.02
N ALA A 113 -42.54 -3.69 -11.33
CA ALA A 113 -41.11 -3.70 -11.59
C ALA A 113 -40.43 -5.05 -11.25
N ALA A 114 -40.88 -5.74 -10.21
CA ALA A 114 -40.33 -7.06 -9.84
C ALA A 114 -40.77 -8.17 -10.81
N ALA A 115 -42.00 -8.09 -11.35
CA ALA A 115 -42.47 -9.00 -12.39
C ALA A 115 -41.68 -8.88 -13.70
N ALA A 116 -41.22 -7.66 -14.05
CA ALA A 116 -40.36 -7.43 -15.21
C ALA A 116 -38.92 -7.91 -14.97
N ALA A 117 -38.36 -7.69 -13.77
CA ALA A 117 -36.98 -8.06 -13.45
C ALA A 117 -36.74 -9.59 -13.40
N GLY A 118 -37.73 -10.37 -12.95
CA GLY A 118 -37.63 -11.84 -12.89
C GLY A 118 -37.61 -12.52 -14.27
N GLY A 119 -38.29 -11.94 -15.27
CA GLY A 119 -38.30 -12.45 -16.65
C GLY A 119 -37.06 -12.05 -17.45
N GLU A 120 -36.58 -10.81 -17.27
CA GLU A 120 -35.42 -10.30 -18.02
C GLU A 120 -34.08 -10.91 -17.62
N ALA A 121 -33.90 -11.29 -16.36
CA ALA A 121 -32.64 -11.89 -15.90
C ALA A 121 -32.41 -13.28 -16.50
N LEU A 122 -33.48 -14.03 -16.77
CA LEU A 122 -33.42 -15.38 -17.34
C LEU A 122 -33.35 -15.36 -18.88
N SER A 123 -33.93 -14.34 -19.53
CA SER A 123 -33.87 -14.15 -20.97
C SER A 123 -32.55 -13.54 -21.48
N ARG A 124 -31.75 -12.88 -20.62
CA ARG A 124 -30.44 -12.31 -21.00
C ARG A 124 -29.29 -13.31 -20.98
N LEU A 125 -29.47 -14.49 -20.37
CA LEU A 125 -28.42 -15.51 -20.21
C LEU A 125 -28.44 -16.59 -21.31
N LEU A 126 -29.45 -16.61 -22.19
CA LEU A 126 -29.51 -17.53 -23.33
C LEU A 126 -29.86 -16.77 -24.62
N PRO A 127 -29.13 -16.96 -25.74
CA PRO A 127 -29.63 -16.58 -27.05
C PRO A 127 -30.72 -17.58 -27.45
N GLY A 128 -31.98 -17.25 -27.16
CA GLY A 128 -33.11 -18.08 -27.55
C GLY A 128 -33.43 -17.94 -29.04
N PRO A 129 -33.69 -19.04 -29.78
CA PRO A 129 -34.34 -18.96 -31.08
C PRO A 129 -35.80 -18.49 -30.92
N ALA A 130 -36.35 -17.95 -32.00
CA ALA A 130 -37.65 -17.31 -32.02
C ALA A 130 -38.78 -18.23 -31.52
N ALA A 131 -39.75 -17.59 -30.87
CA ALA A 131 -40.98 -18.14 -30.30
C ALA A 131 -41.55 -19.37 -31.02
N GLY A 132 -41.76 -20.46 -30.25
CA GLY A 132 -42.80 -21.45 -30.57
C GLY A 132 -42.43 -22.93 -30.50
N ALA A 133 -41.17 -23.32 -30.34
CA ALA A 133 -40.79 -24.75 -30.28
C ALA A 133 -40.28 -25.13 -28.89
N ALA A 134 -41.01 -26.02 -28.21
CA ALA A 134 -40.53 -26.67 -26.99
C ALA A 134 -39.32 -27.54 -27.36
N VAL A 135 -38.11 -27.10 -26.99
CA VAL A 135 -36.88 -27.88 -27.22
C VAL A 135 -36.88 -29.04 -26.23
N SER A 136 -37.07 -30.27 -26.73
CA SER A 136 -36.89 -31.47 -25.93
C SER A 136 -35.46 -31.47 -25.39
N LEU A 137 -35.31 -31.46 -24.06
CA LEU A 137 -34.01 -31.46 -23.37
C LEU A 137 -33.19 -32.72 -23.68
N VAL A 138 -33.85 -33.76 -24.18
CA VAL A 138 -33.29 -35.06 -24.48
C VAL A 138 -33.34 -35.28 -25.99
N ASP A 139 -32.19 -35.59 -26.56
CA ASP A 139 -32.01 -35.97 -27.96
C ASP A 139 -32.68 -37.34 -28.24
N GLU A 140 -32.94 -37.68 -29.50
CA GLU A 140 -33.60 -38.94 -29.90
C GLU A 140 -32.85 -40.20 -29.44
N ARG A 141 -31.58 -40.04 -29.05
CA ARG A 141 -30.69 -41.08 -28.50
C ARG A 141 -30.73 -41.19 -26.97
N GLY A 142 -31.56 -40.40 -26.28
CA GLY A 142 -31.67 -40.40 -24.82
C GLY A 142 -30.59 -39.59 -24.09
N HIS A 143 -29.84 -38.73 -24.80
CA HIS A 143 -28.80 -37.89 -24.21
C HIS A 143 -29.31 -36.47 -23.94
N VAL A 144 -28.92 -35.87 -22.81
CA VAL A 144 -29.28 -34.48 -22.47
C VAL A 144 -28.47 -33.52 -23.34
N ALA A 145 -29.14 -32.84 -24.28
CA ALA A 145 -28.52 -31.88 -25.18
C ALA A 145 -28.68 -30.46 -24.61
N LEU A 146 -27.61 -29.92 -24.01
CA LEU A 146 -27.58 -28.55 -23.46
C LEU A 146 -27.40 -27.47 -24.54
N PHE A 147 -27.10 -27.87 -25.77
CA PHE A 147 -26.88 -27.00 -26.92
C PHE A 147 -27.82 -27.41 -28.05
N ALA A 148 -28.37 -26.44 -28.77
CA ALA A 148 -29.22 -26.72 -29.93
C ALA A 148 -28.41 -27.48 -30.99
N PRO A 149 -28.96 -28.55 -31.59
CA PRO A 149 -28.29 -29.23 -32.69
C PRO A 149 -28.10 -28.26 -33.86
N PRO A 150 -26.96 -28.33 -34.58
CA PRO A 150 -26.76 -27.52 -35.76
C PRO A 150 -27.85 -27.84 -36.81
N PRO A 151 -28.32 -26.86 -37.59
CA PRO A 151 -29.29 -27.12 -38.65
C PRO A 151 -28.70 -28.13 -39.64
N LEU A 152 -29.47 -29.17 -39.96
CA LEU A 152 -29.11 -30.14 -40.98
C LEU A 152 -29.15 -29.44 -42.34
N ASP A 153 -27.98 -29.05 -42.85
CA ASP A 153 -27.82 -28.56 -44.21
C ASP A 153 -27.94 -29.74 -45.19
N GLU A 154 -29.06 -29.82 -45.91
CA GLU A 154 -29.22 -30.65 -47.11
C GLU A 154 -28.36 -30.10 -48.27
N ARG A 155 -27.04 -30.22 -48.16
CA ARG A 155 -26.13 -29.84 -49.25
C ARG A 155 -24.94 -30.76 -49.43
N ALA A 156 -25.04 -31.98 -48.92
CA ALA A 156 -24.01 -33.01 -49.01
C ALA A 156 -24.14 -33.91 -50.25
N GLU A 157 -24.40 -33.36 -51.44
CA GLU A 157 -24.28 -34.12 -52.71
C GLU A 157 -23.77 -33.25 -53.87
N ARG A 158 -22.57 -32.68 -53.71
CA ARG A 158 -21.70 -32.32 -54.85
C ARG A 158 -20.31 -31.95 -54.36
N ASP A 159 -19.35 -32.86 -54.50
CA ASP A 159 -17.93 -32.55 -54.79
C ASP A 159 -17.07 -33.84 -54.70
N GLY A 160 -17.24 -34.72 -55.68
CA GLY A 160 -16.40 -35.91 -55.88
C GLY A 160 -15.04 -35.63 -56.54
N GLY A 161 -14.47 -34.42 -56.39
CA GLY A 161 -13.36 -33.95 -57.23
C GLY A 161 -12.12 -33.41 -56.52
N LYS A 162 -12.05 -33.45 -55.17
CA LYS A 162 -10.92 -32.87 -54.39
C LYS A 162 -10.33 -33.81 -53.34
N LYS A 163 -10.38 -35.13 -53.60
CA LYS A 163 -9.99 -36.13 -52.60
C LYS A 163 -8.47 -36.39 -52.48
N ARG A 164 -7.66 -35.92 -53.44
CA ARG A 164 -6.22 -36.28 -53.51
C ARG A 164 -5.25 -35.18 -53.04
N GLU A 165 -5.73 -33.95 -52.92
CA GLU A 165 -4.96 -32.82 -52.37
C GLU A 165 -5.24 -32.64 -50.87
N ARG A 166 -6.49 -32.91 -50.45
CA ARG A 166 -6.90 -32.89 -49.05
C ARG A 166 -6.29 -34.01 -48.21
N GLU A 167 -5.99 -35.18 -48.79
CA GLU A 167 -5.25 -36.25 -48.08
C GLU A 167 -3.82 -35.85 -47.68
N ARG A 168 -3.17 -34.90 -48.38
CA ARG A 168 -1.86 -34.36 -47.98
C ARG A 168 -1.99 -33.28 -46.90
N GLU A 169 -3.11 -32.57 -46.88
CA GLU A 169 -3.44 -31.56 -45.86
C GLU A 169 -3.95 -32.21 -44.56
N ASP A 170 -4.68 -33.33 -44.66
CA ASP A 170 -5.18 -34.12 -43.54
C ASP A 170 -4.04 -34.84 -42.78
N GLN A 171 -2.87 -35.06 -43.41
CA GLN A 171 -1.66 -35.51 -42.73
C GLN A 171 -1.01 -34.40 -41.88
N SER A 172 -1.30 -33.14 -42.16
CA SER A 172 -0.89 -32.00 -41.33
C SER A 172 -1.93 -31.62 -40.27
N GLN A 173 -3.16 -32.12 -40.40
CA GLN A 173 -4.27 -31.94 -39.45
C GLN A 173 -4.65 -33.22 -38.69
N GLY A 174 -3.74 -34.21 -38.68
CA GLY A 174 -3.88 -35.43 -37.90
C GLY A 174 -3.77 -35.14 -36.41
N GLY A 175 -4.82 -35.46 -35.65
CA GLY A 175 -4.93 -35.18 -34.22
C GLY A 175 -3.73 -35.62 -33.38
N MET A 176 -3.52 -34.90 -32.27
CA MET A 176 -2.45 -35.10 -31.29
C MET A 176 -2.31 -36.58 -30.90
N ARG A 177 -1.34 -37.28 -31.51
CA ARG A 177 -0.94 -38.61 -31.06
C ARG A 177 0.05 -38.45 -29.91
N PHE A 178 0.05 -39.38 -28.96
CA PHE A 178 0.99 -39.39 -27.84
C PHE A 178 2.47 -39.39 -28.27
N SER A 179 2.76 -39.81 -29.50
CA SER A 179 4.08 -39.73 -30.13
C SER A 179 4.54 -38.30 -30.47
N ASP A 180 3.62 -37.36 -30.69
CA ASP A 180 3.95 -35.96 -31.00
C ASP A 180 4.09 -35.08 -29.75
N ALA A 181 3.60 -35.55 -28.60
CA ALA A 181 3.85 -34.90 -27.30
C ALA A 181 5.32 -35.03 -26.84
N ALA A 182 6.05 -36.01 -27.39
CA ALA A 182 7.50 -36.09 -27.28
C ALA A 182 8.12 -35.23 -28.39
N GLY A 183 8.15 -33.91 -28.19
CA GLY A 183 8.58 -32.94 -29.19
C GLY A 183 9.86 -33.34 -29.95
N ARG A 184 9.95 -32.89 -31.21
CA ARG A 184 11.05 -33.12 -32.16
C ARG A 184 12.43 -33.09 -31.48
N GLY A 185 13.04 -34.27 -31.38
CA GLY A 185 14.28 -34.52 -30.64
C GLY A 185 13.96 -34.80 -29.18
N GLY A 186 14.25 -36.01 -28.69
CA GLY A 186 14.01 -36.50 -27.33
C GLY A 186 14.72 -35.73 -26.21
N ALA A 187 14.45 -34.43 -26.14
CA ALA A 187 14.89 -33.41 -25.21
C ALA A 187 13.71 -32.45 -24.88
N GLY A 188 12.48 -32.77 -25.32
CA GLY A 188 11.28 -31.97 -25.16
C GLY A 188 10.45 -32.24 -23.89
N LEU A 189 10.79 -33.26 -23.08
CA LEU A 189 10.20 -33.45 -21.74
C LEU A 189 10.92 -32.59 -20.67
N VAL A 190 11.37 -31.42 -21.10
CA VAL A 190 12.30 -30.55 -20.38
C VAL A 190 11.86 -29.12 -20.65
N VAL A 191 10.82 -28.67 -19.94
CA VAL A 191 10.52 -27.24 -19.87
C VAL A 191 11.65 -26.60 -19.05
N GLY A 192 12.65 -26.04 -19.73
CA GLY A 192 13.71 -25.24 -19.11
C GLY A 192 14.99 -25.98 -18.70
N GLY A 193 15.46 -26.98 -19.46
CA GLY A 193 16.72 -27.68 -19.19
C GLY A 193 16.70 -28.70 -18.04
N ALA A 194 15.63 -28.76 -17.23
CA ALA A 194 15.44 -29.75 -16.18
C ALA A 194 14.41 -30.82 -16.58
N GLY A 195 14.78 -32.10 -16.42
CA GLY A 195 13.87 -33.23 -16.54
C GLY A 195 12.75 -33.19 -15.48
N PRO A 196 11.82 -34.16 -15.50
CA PRO A 196 10.74 -34.21 -14.51
C PRO A 196 11.32 -34.24 -13.08
N TRP A 197 10.65 -33.57 -12.14
CA TRP A 197 11.15 -33.27 -10.79
C TRP A 197 11.65 -34.49 -9.97
N TYR A 198 11.23 -35.70 -10.35
CA TYR A 198 11.63 -36.96 -9.74
C TYR A 198 12.82 -37.65 -10.43
N ALA A 199 13.24 -37.19 -11.61
CA ALA A 199 14.38 -37.73 -12.37
C ALA A 199 15.73 -37.09 -12.02
N GLN A 200 15.76 -36.16 -11.06
CA GLN A 200 17.01 -35.62 -10.52
C GLN A 200 17.68 -36.63 -9.59
N ALA A 201 18.12 -37.75 -10.16
CA ALA A 201 19.00 -38.69 -9.51
C ALA A 201 20.45 -38.26 -9.76
N GLY A 202 21.10 -37.72 -8.73
CA GLY A 202 22.55 -37.75 -8.61
C GLY A 202 23.36 -36.65 -9.31
N GLY A 203 22.77 -35.48 -9.56
CA GLY A 203 23.53 -34.28 -9.93
C GLY A 203 23.93 -33.47 -8.70
N ASP A 204 25.20 -33.58 -8.32
CA ASP A 204 26.04 -32.54 -7.72
C ASP A 204 25.39 -31.17 -7.51
N GLY A 205 25.62 -30.58 -6.32
CA GLY A 205 24.97 -29.37 -5.78
C GLY A 205 25.29 -28.05 -6.52
N SER A 206 25.14 -28.05 -7.84
CA SER A 206 25.32 -26.97 -8.79
C SER A 206 23.97 -26.42 -9.30
N ALA A 207 22.85 -26.78 -8.65
CA ALA A 207 21.54 -26.15 -8.86
C ALA A 207 21.28 -24.97 -7.89
N LEU A 208 22.23 -24.65 -7.00
CA LEU A 208 22.16 -23.49 -6.10
C LEU A 208 22.68 -22.18 -6.74
N GLY A 209 23.14 -22.23 -7.98
CA GLY A 209 23.64 -21.09 -8.75
C GLY A 209 22.91 -20.84 -10.07
N ALA A 210 21.85 -21.61 -10.38
CA ALA A 210 21.02 -21.30 -11.53
C ALA A 210 20.27 -20.00 -11.24
N GLU A 211 20.72 -18.89 -11.85
CA GLU A 211 20.03 -17.61 -11.82
C GLU A 211 18.54 -17.87 -12.06
N ALA A 212 17.72 -17.65 -11.03
CA ALA A 212 16.27 -17.78 -11.16
C ALA A 212 15.84 -17.00 -12.39
N PRO A 213 14.95 -17.54 -13.25
CA PRO A 213 14.59 -16.89 -14.49
C PRO A 213 14.14 -15.47 -14.19
N SER A 214 14.96 -14.49 -14.60
CA SER A 214 14.78 -13.05 -14.34
C SER A 214 13.57 -12.47 -15.06
N LYS A 215 12.90 -13.30 -15.86
CA LYS A 215 11.80 -12.98 -16.74
C LYS A 215 10.49 -13.06 -15.97
N ASP A 216 9.68 -12.03 -16.12
CA ASP A 216 8.33 -11.98 -15.58
C ASP A 216 7.44 -13.07 -16.21
N VAL A 217 6.21 -13.24 -15.73
CA VAL A 217 5.22 -14.20 -16.28
C VAL A 217 5.02 -14.03 -17.79
N TRP A 218 5.29 -12.82 -18.32
CA TRP A 218 5.23 -12.46 -19.74
C TRP A 218 6.58 -12.47 -20.48
N GLY A 219 7.66 -12.98 -19.87
CA GLY A 219 8.95 -13.13 -20.54
C GLY A 219 9.82 -11.86 -20.60
N ASN A 220 9.34 -10.73 -20.07
CA ASN A 220 10.11 -9.48 -20.03
C ASN A 220 11.12 -9.50 -18.87
N GLU A 221 12.33 -9.01 -19.11
CA GLU A 221 13.34 -8.90 -18.05
C GLU A 221 13.09 -7.64 -17.23
N ASP A 222 12.84 -7.83 -15.94
CA ASP A 222 12.72 -6.73 -14.98
C ASP A 222 14.13 -6.34 -14.48
N PRO A 223 14.70 -5.19 -14.90
CA PRO A 223 16.09 -4.83 -14.56
C PRO A 223 16.30 -4.63 -13.05
N ARG A 224 15.22 -4.30 -12.32
CA ARG A 224 15.26 -4.08 -10.86
C ARG A 224 14.81 -5.29 -10.04
N ARG A 225 14.44 -6.41 -10.66
CA ARG A 225 13.99 -7.61 -9.93
C ARG A 225 15.11 -8.18 -9.06
N ARG A 226 16.32 -8.29 -9.60
CA ARG A 226 17.52 -8.73 -8.86
C ARG A 226 17.78 -7.87 -7.62
N MET A 227 17.64 -6.54 -7.74
CA MET A 227 17.79 -5.62 -6.61
C MET A 227 16.69 -5.82 -5.56
N ARG A 228 15.44 -6.05 -5.98
CA ARG A 228 14.32 -6.33 -5.05
C ARG A 228 14.50 -7.67 -4.34
N GLU A 229 14.97 -8.69 -5.04
CA GLU A 229 15.24 -10.00 -4.46
C GLU A 229 16.41 -9.95 -3.48
N ALA A 230 17.51 -9.27 -3.82
CA ALA A 230 18.60 -8.99 -2.88
C ALA A 230 18.12 -8.23 -1.65
N ALA A 231 17.31 -7.18 -1.84
CA ALA A 231 16.74 -6.42 -0.72
C ALA A 231 15.79 -7.25 0.15
N ARG A 232 15.01 -8.17 -0.45
CA ARG A 232 14.15 -9.12 0.28
C ARG A 232 14.99 -10.12 1.07
N LEU A 233 16.04 -10.67 0.48
CA LEU A 233 16.99 -11.56 1.15
C LEU A 233 17.63 -10.85 2.34
N ASP A 234 18.17 -9.64 2.14
CA ASP A 234 18.76 -8.82 3.18
C ASP A 234 17.75 -8.36 4.25
N ALA A 235 16.47 -8.23 3.90
CA ALA A 235 15.41 -7.89 4.86
C ALA A 235 14.95 -9.11 5.67
N SER A 236 14.94 -10.30 5.06
CA SER A 236 14.60 -11.56 5.71
C SER A 236 15.76 -12.15 6.54
N ASP A 237 17.00 -11.70 6.31
CA ASP A 237 18.17 -12.17 7.05
C ASP A 237 18.27 -11.49 8.44
N PRO A 238 18.14 -12.25 9.55
CA PRO A 238 18.28 -11.72 10.90
C PRO A 238 19.67 -11.13 11.15
N LEU A 239 20.72 -11.68 10.54
CA LEU A 239 22.09 -11.18 10.71
C LEU A 239 22.27 -9.82 10.03
N ALA A 240 21.69 -9.61 8.84
CA ALA A 240 21.66 -8.32 8.17
C ALA A 240 20.90 -7.27 9.01
N MET A 241 19.78 -7.64 9.65
CA MET A 241 19.07 -6.75 10.58
C MET A 241 19.97 -6.34 11.76
N MET A 242 20.66 -7.30 12.39
CA MET A 242 21.58 -7.01 13.49
C MET A 242 22.75 -6.11 13.07
N LYS A 243 23.31 -6.33 11.87
CA LYS A 243 24.39 -5.50 11.31
C LYS A 243 23.93 -4.06 11.06
N ARG A 244 22.71 -3.86 10.52
CA ARG A 244 22.10 -2.53 10.33
C ARG A 244 21.86 -1.84 11.67
N GLY A 245 21.34 -2.56 12.66
CA GLY A 245 21.16 -2.04 14.02
C GLY A 245 22.48 -1.61 14.67
N ALA A 246 23.52 -2.44 14.59
CA ALA A 246 24.84 -2.13 15.12
C ALA A 246 25.50 -0.94 14.41
N ALA A 247 25.32 -0.80 13.09
CA ALA A 247 25.79 0.36 12.34
C ALA A 247 25.11 1.65 12.83
N LYS A 248 23.78 1.64 12.99
CA LYS A 248 23.03 2.80 13.49
C LYS A 248 23.45 3.22 14.91
N VAL A 249 23.71 2.25 15.80
CA VAL A 249 24.24 2.54 17.15
C VAL A 249 25.61 3.20 17.09
N ARG A 250 26.50 2.75 16.18
CA ARG A 250 27.82 3.37 15.98
C ARG A 250 27.71 4.79 15.41
N GLU A 251 26.77 5.04 14.51
CA GLU A 251 26.51 6.38 13.97
C GLU A 251 26.02 7.33 15.06
N LEU A 252 25.02 6.92 15.84
CA LEU A 252 24.53 7.69 16.99
C LEU A 252 25.62 7.93 18.03
N GLY A 253 26.51 6.95 18.27
CA GLY A 253 27.66 7.11 19.15
C GLY A 253 28.66 8.17 18.64
N LYS A 254 28.90 8.20 17.33
CA LYS A 254 29.75 9.23 16.69
C LYS A 254 29.11 10.61 16.76
N GLU A 255 27.80 10.70 16.53
CA GLU A 255 27.03 11.95 16.62
C GLU A 255 27.07 12.52 18.04
N ARG A 256 26.73 11.70 19.05
CA ARG A 256 26.84 12.09 20.46
C ARG A 256 28.27 12.50 20.85
N SER A 257 29.28 11.83 20.32
CA SER A 257 30.68 12.21 20.56
C SER A 257 31.04 13.56 19.91
N ARG A 258 30.50 13.87 18.74
CA ARG A 258 30.68 15.17 18.08
C ARG A 258 30.00 16.28 18.86
N GLU A 259 28.73 16.09 19.23
CA GLU A 259 27.99 17.02 20.07
C GLU A 259 28.68 17.25 21.42
N ALA A 260 29.18 16.20 22.06
CA ALA A 260 29.90 16.33 23.32
C ALA A 260 31.18 17.16 23.16
N LYS A 261 31.92 16.97 22.07
CA LYS A 261 33.11 17.78 21.75
C LYS A 261 32.77 19.22 21.44
N GLU A 262 31.65 19.49 20.78
CA GLU A 262 31.17 20.85 20.50
C GLU A 262 30.75 21.55 21.80
N ARG A 263 29.93 20.89 22.64
CA ARG A 263 29.58 21.39 23.97
C ARG A 263 30.80 21.63 24.86
N GLU A 264 31.79 20.73 24.81
CA GLU A 264 33.05 20.92 25.54
C GLU A 264 33.82 22.15 25.03
N ARG A 265 33.85 22.36 23.70
CA ARG A 265 34.47 23.56 23.10
C ARG A 265 33.75 24.83 23.52
N GLU A 266 32.42 24.84 23.54
CA GLU A 266 31.60 25.96 24.00
C GLU A 266 31.85 26.27 25.48
N LEU A 267 31.79 25.25 26.35
CA LEU A 267 32.10 25.40 27.78
C LEU A 267 33.53 25.90 28.01
N ARG A 268 34.49 25.41 27.21
CA ARG A 268 35.88 25.87 27.29
C ARG A 268 36.03 27.32 26.84
N GLN A 269 35.25 27.77 25.85
CA GLN A 269 35.22 29.17 25.43
C GLN A 269 34.63 30.05 26.52
N LEU A 270 33.48 29.67 27.09
CA LEU A 270 32.84 30.37 28.20
C LEU A 270 33.79 30.49 29.41
N ARG A 271 34.45 29.40 29.80
CA ARG A 271 35.43 29.41 30.91
C ARG A 271 36.64 30.30 30.62
N LYS A 272 37.09 30.37 29.36
CA LYS A 272 38.17 31.29 28.96
C LYS A 272 37.71 32.75 29.01
N GLU A 273 36.49 33.03 28.57
CA GLU A 273 35.90 34.36 28.59
C GLU A 273 35.66 34.84 30.03
N GLU A 274 35.11 33.98 30.89
CA GLU A 274 34.95 34.24 32.32
C GLU A 274 36.31 34.56 32.96
N ARG A 275 37.35 33.75 32.70
CA ARG A 275 38.70 34.02 33.21
C ARG A 275 39.28 35.34 32.67
N ARG A 276 38.96 35.72 31.43
CA ARG A 276 39.35 37.04 30.88
C ARG A 276 38.60 38.16 31.59
N ARG A 277 37.31 37.98 31.87
CA ARG A 277 36.47 38.96 32.60
C ARG A 277 36.92 39.12 34.05
N GLU A 278 37.24 38.03 34.74
CA GLU A 278 37.80 38.06 36.10
C GLU A 278 39.14 38.81 36.12
N ARG A 279 40.03 38.55 35.15
CA ARG A 279 41.31 39.28 35.04
C ARG A 279 41.11 40.77 34.79
N ARG A 280 40.11 41.18 33.99
CA ARG A 280 39.76 42.59 33.79
C ARG A 280 39.29 43.21 35.11
N ARG A 281 38.34 42.56 35.80
CA ARG A 281 37.86 43.01 37.12
C ARG A 281 38.98 43.15 38.15
N ARG A 282 39.93 42.21 38.20
CA ARG A 282 41.09 42.30 39.12
C ARG A 282 42.02 43.47 38.80
N ARG A 283 42.17 43.84 37.52
CA ARG A 283 42.98 45.02 37.13
C ARG A 283 42.25 46.31 37.51
N GLU A 284 40.98 46.42 37.13
CA GLU A 284 40.13 47.58 37.45
C GLU A 284 39.95 47.78 38.97
N GLY A 285 39.94 46.70 39.75
CA GLY A 285 39.92 46.78 41.23
C GLY A 285 41.23 47.28 41.81
N ARG A 286 42.37 46.84 41.27
CA ARG A 286 43.70 47.27 41.75
C ARG A 286 43.97 48.75 41.47
N ASP A 287 43.52 49.25 40.32
CA ASP A 287 43.64 50.67 39.96
C ASP A 287 42.77 51.59 40.86
N ARG A 288 41.73 51.04 41.55
CA ARG A 288 40.95 51.77 42.57
C ARG A 288 41.62 51.74 43.94
N ASP A 289 42.20 50.62 44.33
CA ASP A 289 42.90 50.51 45.62
C ASP A 289 44.15 51.41 45.66
N ASP A 290 44.84 51.62 44.52
CA ASP A 290 46.03 52.49 44.42
C ASP A 290 45.72 54.01 44.53
N VAL A 291 44.47 54.45 44.30
CA VAL A 291 44.06 55.87 44.51
C VAL A 291 43.60 56.14 45.94
N ASP A 292 43.04 55.15 46.63
CA ASP A 292 42.63 55.28 48.04
C ASP A 292 43.83 55.24 49.00
N ASP A 293 44.96 54.60 48.62
CA ASP A 293 46.22 54.60 49.40
C ASP A 293 46.96 55.96 49.39
N LEU A 294 46.59 56.89 48.49
CA LEU A 294 47.16 58.25 48.44
C LEU A 294 46.39 59.27 49.30
N GLU A 295 45.17 58.98 49.73
CA GLU A 295 44.39 59.87 50.63
C GLU A 295 44.89 59.84 52.10
N GLY A 296 45.80 58.92 52.44
CA GLY A 296 46.47 58.86 53.75
C GLY A 296 47.74 59.71 53.86
N PHE A 297 48.22 60.34 52.78
CA PHE A 297 49.43 61.16 52.78
C PHE A 297 49.11 62.62 53.09
N SER A 298 49.06 62.97 54.39
CA SER A 298 48.87 64.36 54.84
C SER A 298 50.17 65.17 54.73
N LEU A 299 50.18 66.24 53.93
CA LEU A 299 51.32 67.16 53.75
C LEU A 299 51.52 68.14 54.95
N ASP A 300 50.68 68.06 55.99
CA ASP A 300 50.65 68.98 57.15
C ASP A 300 51.17 68.36 58.46
N GLY A 301 51.97 67.30 58.39
CA GLY A 301 52.71 66.80 59.55
C GLY A 301 53.76 67.83 60.03
N PRO A 302 53.89 68.12 61.33
CA PRO A 302 54.83 69.12 61.83
C PRO A 302 56.26 68.77 61.41
N SER A 303 56.95 69.74 60.81
CA SER A 303 58.38 69.67 60.48
C SER A 303 59.18 69.22 61.71
N PRO A 304 60.04 68.19 61.60
CA PRO A 304 60.95 67.85 62.69
C PRO A 304 61.96 68.99 62.84
N ALA A 305 61.89 69.68 63.98
CA ALA A 305 62.91 70.62 64.40
C ALA A 305 64.24 69.88 64.60
N VAL A 306 65.31 70.56 64.18
CA VAL A 306 66.74 70.15 64.23
C VAL A 306 67.18 69.77 65.63
#